data_AF-A0A7C1P385-F1
#
_entry.id   AF-A0A7C1P385-F1
#
_cell.length_a   1.000
_cell.length_b   1.000
_cell.length_c   1.000
_cell.angle_alpha   90.00
_cell.angle_beta   90.00
_cell.angle_gamma   90.00
#
_symmetry.space_group_name_H-M   'P 1'
#
loop_
_entity.id
_entity.type
_entity.pdbx_description
1 polymer ?
#
loop_
_entity_poly.entity_id
_entity_poly.type
_entity_poly.pdbx_seq_one_letter_code
_entity_poly.pdbx_strand_id
1 'polypeptide(L)'
;MPEQEAPEAIFETEIGDADVDFYLSGSWRILLGVSVDFLFKPDGSVEFHPQSAFPGLELDKPFEQIPDLTASVWLMERYFLEYSFLGGFEENYFLMGYQGQEDEFLDHLYIGNRDIAIDPYLFLDIPEQDDSSIGAEALLRTGASSHELLLRSDNNQSESRLYIGKNLVSEEVIPLSDYIAGRFFKLPDQGVEELEVYLEDANGDYYSDVDGRRRHYRQAGVDDATLDSEEGLVFIKEAAAGGQVVVYYKKGGKPVGDVSLGSGALCGVTGGKLDPSAGAIDFDWLVT
;
A
#
# COMPACT_ATOMS: atom_id res chain seq x y z
N MET A 1 -12.49 62.15 -22.18
CA MET A 1 -13.58 61.18 -22.40
C MET A 1 -13.18 59.93 -21.67
N PRO A 2 -14.03 59.35 -20.79
CA PRO A 2 -13.68 58.08 -20.17
C PRO A 2 -13.58 57.00 -21.25
N GLU A 3 -12.54 56.17 -21.17
CA GLU A 3 -12.35 54.99 -22.01
C GLU A 3 -13.56 54.08 -21.92
N GLN A 4 -14.00 53.57 -23.06
CA GLN A 4 -15.07 52.60 -23.15
C GLN A 4 -14.55 51.28 -22.54
N GLU A 5 -15.09 50.91 -21.39
CA GLU A 5 -14.77 49.68 -20.67
C GLU A 5 -15.04 48.48 -21.59
N ALA A 6 -14.12 47.52 -21.62
CA ALA A 6 -14.28 46.33 -22.44
C ALA A 6 -15.56 45.58 -21.99
N PRO A 7 -16.29 44.96 -22.93
CA PRO A 7 -17.52 44.23 -22.59
C PRO A 7 -17.24 43.15 -21.53
N GLU A 8 -18.19 42.98 -20.59
CA GLU A 8 -18.05 42.08 -19.43
C GLU A 8 -17.92 40.61 -19.82
N ALA A 9 -18.48 40.23 -20.98
CA ALA A 9 -18.37 38.89 -21.54
C ALA A 9 -18.08 38.94 -23.04
N ILE A 10 -17.33 37.93 -23.50
CA ILE A 10 -17.08 37.70 -24.94
C ILE A 10 -18.35 37.13 -25.60
N PHE A 11 -19.22 36.47 -24.83
CA PHE A 11 -20.48 35.87 -25.27
C PHE A 11 -21.48 35.81 -24.11
N GLU A 12 -22.74 36.18 -24.37
CA GLU A 12 -23.86 36.11 -23.41
C GLU A 12 -24.98 35.28 -24.03
N THR A 13 -25.49 34.30 -23.28
CA THR A 13 -26.58 33.42 -23.69
C THR A 13 -27.30 32.86 -22.46
N GLU A 14 -28.54 32.41 -22.61
CA GLU A 14 -29.34 31.76 -21.59
C GLU A 14 -29.54 30.27 -21.88
N ILE A 15 -29.75 29.47 -20.82
CA ILE A 15 -30.09 28.06 -20.96
C ILE A 15 -31.43 27.95 -21.70
N GLY A 16 -31.42 27.30 -22.87
CA GLY A 16 -32.58 27.15 -23.74
C GLY A 16 -32.55 28.04 -24.99
N ASP A 17 -31.52 28.88 -25.15
CA ASP A 17 -31.24 29.54 -26.42
C ASP A 17 -30.92 28.52 -27.52
N ALA A 18 -31.16 28.89 -28.79
CA ALA A 18 -30.92 28.03 -29.94
C ALA A 18 -29.44 27.65 -30.11
N ASP A 19 -28.54 28.44 -29.54
CA ASP A 19 -27.10 28.23 -29.59
C ASP A 19 -26.60 27.48 -28.34
N VAL A 20 -27.48 26.94 -27.49
CA VAL A 20 -27.13 26.24 -26.24
C VAL A 20 -27.85 24.90 -26.13
N ASP A 21 -27.08 23.82 -26.22
CA ASP A 21 -27.55 22.49 -25.89
C ASP A 21 -27.07 22.09 -24.50
N PHE A 22 -28.00 22.03 -23.55
CA PHE A 22 -27.71 21.65 -22.16
C PHE A 22 -28.35 20.31 -21.81
N TYR A 23 -27.54 19.41 -21.26
CA TYR A 23 -27.93 18.10 -20.75
C TYR A 23 -27.49 17.96 -19.29
N LEU A 24 -28.41 17.50 -18.44
CA LEU A 24 -28.13 17.13 -17.06
C LEU A 24 -28.89 15.86 -16.72
N SER A 25 -28.19 14.87 -16.16
CA SER A 25 -28.75 13.58 -15.76
C SER A 25 -28.14 13.12 -14.45
N GLY A 26 -28.90 12.33 -13.70
CA GLY A 26 -28.47 11.71 -12.46
C GLY A 26 -29.29 12.14 -11.25
N SER A 27 -28.70 12.01 -10.06
CA SER A 27 -29.31 12.34 -8.78
C SER A 27 -28.31 13.04 -7.85
N TRP A 28 -28.82 13.87 -6.95
CA TRP A 28 -28.03 14.43 -5.87
C TRP A 28 -28.75 14.15 -4.57
N ARG A 29 -28.15 13.29 -3.74
CA ARG A 29 -28.71 12.96 -2.44
C ARG A 29 -28.02 13.79 -1.36
N ILE A 30 -28.83 14.53 -0.61
CA ILE A 30 -28.40 15.29 0.55
C ILE A 30 -28.98 14.60 1.79
N LEU A 31 -28.11 14.19 2.70
CA LEU A 31 -28.49 13.69 4.02
C LEU A 31 -28.17 14.77 5.05
N LEU A 32 -29.15 15.12 5.87
CA LEU A 32 -29.00 16.04 7.00
C LEU A 32 -29.44 15.31 8.26
N GLY A 33 -28.49 15.08 9.17
CA GLY A 33 -28.74 14.53 10.49
C GLY A 33 -28.79 15.64 11.53
N VAL A 34 -29.84 15.66 12.34
CA VAL A 34 -29.97 16.58 13.48
C VAL A 34 -30.35 15.75 14.71
N SER A 35 -29.55 15.84 15.76
CA SER A 35 -29.85 15.27 17.08
C SER A 35 -30.25 16.39 18.03
N VAL A 36 -31.25 16.14 18.87
CA VAL A 36 -31.77 17.10 19.85
C VAL A 36 -31.99 16.34 21.15
N ASP A 37 -31.29 16.74 22.21
CA ASP A 37 -31.26 16.00 23.47
C ASP A 37 -31.96 16.75 24.61
N PHE A 38 -32.85 16.04 25.31
CA PHE A 38 -33.55 16.49 26.52
C PHE A 38 -33.26 15.54 27.68
N LEU A 39 -32.73 16.06 28.78
CA LEU A 39 -32.48 15.29 30.00
C LEU A 39 -33.56 15.58 31.05
N PHE A 40 -34.34 14.56 31.41
CA PHE A 40 -35.34 14.64 32.49
C PHE A 40 -34.71 14.23 33.80
N LYS A 41 -34.65 15.15 34.77
CA LYS A 41 -34.07 14.89 36.09
C LYS A 41 -35.15 14.41 37.08
N PRO A 42 -34.77 13.62 38.11
CA PRO A 42 -35.71 13.12 39.12
C PRO A 42 -36.45 14.20 39.92
N ASP A 43 -35.94 15.43 39.94
CA ASP A 43 -36.57 16.60 40.56
C ASP A 43 -37.65 17.26 39.69
N GLY A 44 -37.93 16.69 38.51
CA GLY A 44 -38.91 17.21 37.55
C GLY A 44 -38.38 18.32 36.66
N SER A 45 -37.11 18.71 36.78
CA SER A 45 -36.48 19.66 35.86
C SER A 45 -36.11 18.99 34.53
N VAL A 46 -36.16 19.78 33.46
CA VAL A 46 -35.73 19.37 32.11
C VAL A 46 -34.55 20.22 31.71
N GLU A 47 -33.43 19.59 31.36
CA GLU A 47 -32.28 20.28 30.77
C GLU A 47 -32.18 20.00 29.28
N PHE A 48 -31.99 21.07 28.54
CA PHE A 48 -31.68 21.02 27.11
C PHE A 48 -30.15 21.04 26.94
N HIS A 49 -29.60 20.01 26.31
CA HIS A 49 -28.16 19.89 26.08
C HIS A 49 -27.85 19.84 24.58
N PRO A 50 -27.75 20.99 23.90
CA PRO A 50 -27.54 21.05 22.45
C PRO A 50 -26.15 20.58 21.98
N GLN A 51 -25.23 20.26 22.90
CA GLN A 51 -23.81 20.00 22.58
C GLN A 51 -23.30 18.63 23.06
N SER A 52 -24.14 17.81 23.70
CA SER A 52 -23.74 16.48 24.13
C SER A 52 -24.64 15.45 23.48
N ALA A 53 -24.19 14.86 22.37
CA ALA A 53 -24.86 13.71 21.77
C ALA A 53 -25.01 12.64 22.87
N PHE A 54 -26.22 12.16 23.10
CA PHE A 54 -26.43 11.00 23.96
C PHE A 54 -25.62 9.81 23.39
N PRO A 55 -24.92 9.01 24.22
CA PRO A 55 -24.20 7.84 23.73
C PRO A 55 -25.13 6.92 22.91
N GLY A 56 -24.85 6.75 21.62
CA GLY A 56 -25.71 6.02 20.67
C GLY A 56 -26.61 6.88 19.76
N LEU A 57 -26.63 8.20 19.94
CA LEU A 57 -27.22 9.20 19.02
C LEU A 57 -26.14 10.09 18.37
N GLU A 58 -24.89 9.64 18.40
CA GLU A 58 -23.77 10.29 17.73
C GLU A 58 -24.04 10.30 16.23
N LEU A 59 -24.05 11.50 15.64
CA LEU A 59 -24.12 11.66 14.19
C LEU A 59 -22.70 11.58 13.65
N ASP A 60 -22.30 10.41 13.16
CA ASP A 60 -20.98 10.24 12.52
C ASP A 60 -20.81 11.17 11.30
N LYS A 61 -21.91 11.47 10.61
CA LYS A 61 -21.96 12.41 9.49
C LYS A 61 -23.15 13.37 9.58
N PRO A 62 -22.94 14.58 10.15
CA PRO A 62 -23.80 15.75 10.16
C PRO A 62 -24.75 15.92 9.00
N PHE A 63 -24.04 15.81 7.89
CA PHE A 63 -24.36 16.36 6.61
C PHE A 63 -23.50 15.58 5.63
N GLU A 64 -24.15 14.94 4.67
CA GLU A 64 -23.49 14.16 3.64
C GLU A 64 -24.13 14.51 2.30
N GLN A 65 -23.29 14.74 1.30
CA GLN A 65 -23.72 14.96 -0.07
C GLN A 65 -23.17 13.84 -0.92
N ILE A 66 -24.05 13.20 -1.68
CA ILE A 66 -23.72 12.11 -2.58
C ILE A 66 -24.21 12.55 -3.96
N PRO A 67 -23.37 13.30 -4.70
CA PRO A 67 -23.64 13.63 -6.10
C PRO A 67 -23.42 12.39 -6.97
N ASP A 68 -24.33 12.19 -7.90
CA ASP A 68 -24.25 11.23 -8.99
C ASP A 68 -24.83 11.96 -10.20
N LEU A 69 -24.03 12.84 -10.81
CA LEU A 69 -24.48 13.81 -11.80
C LEU A 69 -23.58 13.78 -13.01
N THR A 70 -24.17 13.72 -14.20
CA THR A 70 -23.49 13.97 -15.47
C THR A 70 -24.14 15.18 -16.13
N ALA A 71 -23.34 16.16 -16.49
CA ALA A 71 -23.79 17.34 -17.23
C ALA A 71 -22.94 17.58 -18.47
N SER A 72 -23.56 18.08 -19.52
CA SER A 72 -22.91 18.47 -20.76
C SER A 72 -23.55 19.75 -21.25
N VAL A 73 -22.73 20.73 -21.63
CA VAL A 73 -23.18 21.95 -22.28
C VAL A 73 -22.40 22.14 -23.57
N TRP A 74 -23.12 22.39 -24.65
CA TRP A 74 -22.57 22.77 -25.95
C TRP A 74 -23.05 24.17 -26.30
N LEU A 75 -22.13 25.02 -26.75
CA LEU A 75 -22.38 26.38 -27.18
C LEU A 75 -22.05 26.50 -28.66
N MET A 76 -23.00 26.97 -29.45
CA MET A 76 -22.89 27.20 -30.90
C MET A 76 -22.42 25.96 -31.68
N GLU A 77 -22.70 24.76 -31.16
CA GLU A 77 -22.20 23.48 -31.70
C GLU A 77 -20.65 23.43 -31.82
N ARG A 78 -19.94 24.28 -31.08
CA ARG A 78 -18.49 24.50 -31.22
C ARG A 78 -17.75 24.36 -29.91
N TYR A 79 -18.22 24.98 -28.84
CA TYR A 79 -17.57 24.90 -27.53
C TYR A 79 -18.35 23.95 -26.65
N PHE A 80 -17.66 23.13 -25.88
CA PHE A 80 -18.34 22.22 -24.97
C PHE A 80 -17.63 22.11 -23.62
N LEU A 81 -18.43 21.76 -22.62
CA LEU A 81 -17.98 21.37 -21.30
C LEU A 81 -18.87 20.22 -20.84
N GLU A 82 -18.23 19.08 -20.59
CA GLU A 82 -18.83 17.89 -20.01
C GLU A 82 -18.16 17.59 -18.68
N TYR A 83 -18.95 17.20 -17.69
CA TYR A 83 -18.43 16.69 -16.45
C TYR A 83 -19.33 15.60 -15.88
N SER A 84 -18.74 14.65 -15.18
CA SER A 84 -19.43 13.64 -14.39
C SER A 84 -18.83 13.56 -13.00
N PHE A 85 -19.71 13.68 -12.01
CA PHE A 85 -19.41 13.47 -10.61
C PHE A 85 -20.19 12.25 -10.14
N LEU A 86 -19.50 11.12 -10.07
CA LEU A 86 -20.01 9.88 -9.50
C LEU A 86 -19.56 9.79 -8.03
N GLY A 87 -20.28 9.03 -7.22
CA GLY A 87 -20.03 8.94 -5.78
C GLY A 87 -18.61 8.45 -5.39
N GLY A 88 -17.85 7.91 -6.35
CA GLY A 88 -16.42 7.62 -6.24
C GLY A 88 -15.59 8.62 -7.05
N PHE A 89 -14.52 9.15 -6.47
CA PHE A 89 -13.63 10.10 -7.15
C PHE A 89 -12.87 9.51 -8.34
N GLU A 90 -12.78 8.19 -8.42
CA GLU A 90 -12.02 7.46 -9.45
C GLU A 90 -12.69 7.55 -10.83
N GLU A 91 -14.02 7.63 -10.89
CA GLU A 91 -14.76 7.68 -12.16
C GLU A 91 -15.18 9.11 -12.56
N ASN A 92 -14.72 10.11 -11.81
CA ASN A 92 -15.05 11.49 -12.10
C ASN A 92 -14.27 11.97 -13.32
N TYR A 93 -14.99 12.55 -14.27
CA TYR A 93 -14.34 13.15 -15.41
C TYR A 93 -14.83 14.56 -15.69
N PHE A 94 -13.98 15.31 -16.36
CA PHE A 94 -14.34 16.52 -17.05
C PHE A 94 -13.65 16.54 -18.41
N LEU A 95 -14.35 17.06 -19.40
CA LEU A 95 -13.83 17.27 -20.74
C LEU A 95 -14.39 18.60 -21.24
N MET A 96 -13.52 19.48 -21.67
CA MET A 96 -13.93 20.74 -22.28
C MET A 96 -13.12 20.98 -23.54
N GLY A 97 -13.69 21.73 -24.46
CA GLY A 97 -12.98 21.96 -25.69
C GLY A 97 -13.72 22.77 -26.72
N TYR A 98 -13.11 22.76 -27.89
CA TYR A 98 -13.57 23.35 -29.11
C TYR A 98 -13.61 22.28 -30.21
N GLN A 99 -14.70 22.23 -30.95
CA GLN A 99 -14.89 21.48 -32.17
C GLN A 99 -15.02 22.47 -33.34
N GLY A 100 -14.09 22.38 -34.28
CA GLY A 100 -14.09 23.12 -35.52
C GLY A 100 -15.08 22.55 -36.52
N GLN A 101 -15.51 23.41 -37.45
CA GLN A 101 -16.33 23.00 -38.60
C GLN A 101 -15.46 22.44 -39.74
N GLU A 102 -16.12 21.87 -40.75
CA GLU A 102 -15.46 21.39 -41.95
C GLU A 102 -14.58 22.50 -42.57
N ASP A 103 -13.38 22.13 -43.01
CA ASP A 103 -12.35 23.02 -43.59
C ASP A 103 -11.73 24.08 -42.66
N GLU A 104 -12.00 24.06 -41.35
CA GLU A 104 -11.30 24.94 -40.40
C GLU A 104 -9.87 24.47 -40.09
N PHE A 105 -8.97 25.42 -39.81
CA PHE A 105 -7.57 25.09 -39.48
C PHE A 105 -7.44 24.29 -38.18
N LEU A 106 -8.23 24.68 -37.17
CA LEU A 106 -8.33 23.95 -35.92
C LEU A 106 -9.52 23.01 -36.03
N ASP A 107 -9.24 21.71 -36.12
CA ASP A 107 -10.26 20.67 -36.17
C ASP A 107 -10.85 20.46 -34.78
N HIS A 108 -10.00 20.29 -33.76
CA HIS A 108 -10.43 20.30 -32.37
C HIS A 108 -9.30 20.65 -31.40
N LEU A 109 -9.71 21.10 -30.21
CA LEU A 109 -8.87 21.25 -29.02
C LEU A 109 -9.68 20.71 -27.84
N TYR A 110 -9.22 19.63 -27.22
CA TYR A 110 -9.84 19.08 -26.02
C TYR A 110 -8.89 19.15 -24.83
N ILE A 111 -9.45 19.40 -23.65
CA ILE A 111 -8.76 19.48 -22.38
C ILE A 111 -9.59 18.72 -21.36
N GLY A 112 -8.98 17.76 -20.67
CA GLY A 112 -9.73 16.92 -19.74
C GLY A 112 -8.91 15.82 -19.12
N ASN A 113 -9.60 14.95 -18.40
CA ASN A 113 -9.06 13.71 -17.86
C ASN A 113 -9.70 12.45 -18.47
N ARG A 114 -10.41 12.59 -19.58
CA ARG A 114 -11.00 11.49 -20.34
C ARG A 114 -10.80 11.69 -21.83
N ASP A 115 -10.55 10.61 -22.55
CA ASP A 115 -10.44 10.56 -24.02
C ASP A 115 -9.40 11.54 -24.60
N ILE A 116 -8.33 11.86 -23.84
CA ILE A 116 -7.21 12.68 -24.32
C ILE A 116 -6.09 11.77 -24.85
N ALA A 117 -6.00 11.64 -26.17
CA ALA A 117 -5.08 10.78 -26.91
C ALA A 117 -4.71 11.38 -28.28
N ILE A 118 -3.80 10.70 -28.99
CA ILE A 118 -3.55 10.97 -30.41
C ILE A 118 -3.46 9.64 -31.15
N ASP A 119 -3.51 9.69 -32.48
CA ASP A 119 -3.44 8.48 -33.29
C ASP A 119 -2.13 7.72 -33.04
N PRO A 120 -2.15 6.37 -33.12
CA PRO A 120 -0.93 5.58 -33.02
C PRO A 120 -0.05 5.78 -34.26
N TYR A 121 1.23 6.12 -34.06
CA TYR A 121 2.19 6.29 -35.15
C TYR A 121 3.25 5.20 -35.14
N LEU A 122 3.81 4.92 -36.32
CA LEU A 122 4.92 3.97 -36.44
C LEU A 122 6.09 4.47 -35.56
N PHE A 123 6.52 3.63 -34.61
CA PHE A 123 7.56 3.89 -33.61
C PHE A 123 7.19 4.85 -32.45
N LEU A 124 5.93 5.28 -32.37
CA LEU A 124 5.41 6.05 -31.23
C LEU A 124 4.23 5.30 -30.64
N ASP A 125 4.46 4.64 -29.52
CA ASP A 125 3.40 4.01 -28.73
C ASP A 125 2.91 5.03 -27.69
N ILE A 126 1.67 5.47 -27.83
CA ILE A 126 1.02 6.37 -26.89
C ILE A 126 0.23 5.48 -25.93
N PRO A 127 0.58 5.45 -24.63
CA PRO A 127 -0.14 4.62 -23.68
C PRO A 127 -1.59 5.09 -23.58
N GLU A 128 -2.48 4.16 -23.22
CA GLU A 128 -3.85 4.51 -22.83
C GLU A 128 -3.82 5.49 -21.65
N GLN A 129 -4.82 6.38 -21.63
CA GLN A 129 -4.99 7.34 -20.54
C GLN A 129 -5.43 6.59 -19.28
N ASP A 130 -4.76 6.84 -18.16
CA ASP A 130 -5.20 6.37 -16.84
C ASP A 130 -6.23 7.35 -16.25
N ASP A 131 -7.11 6.87 -15.36
CA ASP A 131 -8.19 7.66 -14.76
C ASP A 131 -7.69 8.91 -14.00
N SER A 132 -6.42 8.88 -13.55
CA SER A 132 -5.76 10.01 -12.88
C SER A 132 -5.07 11.00 -13.83
N SER A 133 -5.03 10.71 -15.14
CA SER A 133 -4.28 11.48 -16.12
C SER A 133 -5.06 12.69 -16.59
N ILE A 134 -4.39 13.84 -16.66
CA ILE A 134 -4.96 15.08 -17.19
C ILE A 134 -4.14 15.54 -18.39
N GLY A 135 -4.81 16.04 -19.43
CA GLY A 135 -4.11 16.52 -20.61
C GLY A 135 -4.91 17.45 -21.49
N ALA A 136 -4.26 17.82 -22.57
CA ALA A 136 -4.82 18.53 -23.70
C ALA A 136 -4.36 17.88 -25.00
N GLU A 137 -5.28 17.76 -25.95
CA GLU A 137 -5.00 17.38 -27.33
C GLU A 137 -5.48 18.45 -28.29
N ALA A 138 -4.78 18.61 -29.42
CA ALA A 138 -5.23 19.46 -30.50
C ALA A 138 -4.90 18.84 -31.85
N LEU A 139 -5.84 18.96 -32.77
CA LEU A 139 -5.68 18.57 -34.15
C LEU A 139 -5.81 19.79 -35.06
N LEU A 140 -4.76 20.04 -35.83
CA LEU A 140 -4.70 21.12 -36.79
C LEU A 140 -4.69 20.53 -38.19
N ARG A 141 -5.67 20.87 -39.01
CA ARG A 141 -5.74 20.44 -40.41
C ARG A 141 -5.51 21.61 -41.35
N THR A 142 -4.75 21.34 -42.38
CA THR A 142 -4.61 22.20 -43.56
C THR A 142 -4.93 21.35 -44.77
N GLY A 143 -5.25 21.96 -45.91
CA GLY A 143 -5.52 21.20 -47.14
C GLY A 143 -4.38 20.29 -47.63
N ALA A 144 -3.17 20.40 -47.04
CA ALA A 144 -2.00 19.61 -47.42
C ALA A 144 -1.35 18.82 -46.26
N SER A 145 -1.69 19.11 -45.00
CA SER A 145 -1.03 18.51 -43.83
C SER A 145 -1.93 18.49 -42.60
N SER A 146 -1.68 17.52 -41.72
CA SER A 146 -2.34 17.34 -40.42
C SER A 146 -1.28 17.38 -39.33
N HIS A 147 -1.55 18.09 -38.23
CA HIS A 147 -0.66 18.17 -37.08
C HIS A 147 -1.43 17.86 -35.80
N GLU A 148 -0.95 16.85 -35.08
CA GLU A 148 -1.49 16.47 -33.77
C GLU A 148 -0.53 16.92 -32.68
N LEU A 149 -1.10 17.41 -31.59
CA LEU A 149 -0.39 17.85 -30.41
C LEU A 149 -1.02 17.16 -29.21
N LEU A 150 -0.20 16.49 -28.41
CA LEU A 150 -0.60 15.90 -27.14
C LEU A 150 0.28 16.47 -26.02
N LEU A 151 -0.35 16.99 -24.99
CA LEU A 151 0.29 17.31 -23.72
C LEU A 151 -0.49 16.64 -22.61
N ARG A 152 0.06 15.55 -22.05
CA ARG A 152 -0.62 14.76 -21.02
C ARG A 152 0.31 14.51 -19.84
N SER A 153 -0.23 14.64 -18.64
CA SER A 153 0.43 14.28 -17.38
C SER A 153 -0.11 12.92 -16.94
N ASP A 154 0.65 11.88 -17.23
CA ASP A 154 0.31 10.50 -16.87
C ASP A 154 1.01 10.10 -15.57
N ASN A 155 0.27 9.45 -14.66
CA ASN A 155 0.84 8.79 -13.49
C ASN A 155 1.07 7.29 -13.74
N ASN A 156 1.35 6.93 -14.99
CA ASN A 156 1.47 5.54 -15.42
C ASN A 156 2.78 4.93 -14.91
N GLN A 157 2.68 3.81 -14.20
CA GLN A 157 3.85 2.96 -13.93
C GLN A 157 3.94 1.90 -15.04
N SER A 158 5.13 1.74 -15.60
CA SER A 158 5.38 0.66 -16.56
C SER A 158 5.39 -0.68 -15.81
N GLU A 159 4.31 -1.44 -15.94
CA GLU A 159 4.24 -2.82 -15.48
C GLU A 159 4.45 -3.74 -16.68
N SER A 160 5.37 -4.70 -16.58
CA SER A 160 5.59 -5.70 -17.63
C SER A 160 5.20 -7.07 -17.12
N ARG A 161 4.42 -7.80 -17.92
CA ARG A 161 4.02 -9.18 -17.62
C ARG A 161 4.63 -10.12 -18.65
N LEU A 162 5.44 -11.06 -18.18
CA LEU A 162 6.05 -12.07 -19.04
C LEU A 162 5.19 -13.33 -19.05
N TYR A 163 4.84 -13.80 -20.24
CA TYR A 163 4.11 -15.05 -20.44
C TYR A 163 4.98 -16.07 -21.15
N ILE A 164 4.99 -17.31 -20.65
CA ILE A 164 5.55 -18.47 -21.36
C ILE A 164 4.41 -19.44 -21.65
N GLY A 165 4.02 -19.52 -22.93
CA GLY A 165 2.84 -20.27 -23.35
C GLY A 165 1.56 -19.63 -22.81
N LYS A 166 0.88 -20.32 -21.87
CA LYS A 166 -0.34 -19.84 -21.20
C LYS A 166 -0.12 -19.44 -19.74
N ASN A 167 1.12 -19.51 -19.26
CA ASN A 167 1.43 -19.27 -17.85
C ASN A 167 2.07 -17.89 -17.69
N LEU A 168 1.60 -17.13 -16.70
CA LEU A 168 2.25 -15.92 -16.24
C LEU A 168 3.51 -16.32 -15.45
N VAL A 169 4.63 -15.71 -15.78
CA VAL A 169 5.90 -15.90 -15.06
C VAL A 169 6.01 -14.83 -13.99
N SER A 170 6.26 -15.26 -12.76
CA SER A 170 6.66 -14.40 -11.65
C SER A 170 8.12 -14.68 -11.33
N GLU A 171 8.94 -13.64 -11.27
CA GLU A 171 10.35 -13.74 -10.91
C GLU A 171 10.56 -13.08 -9.54
N GLU A 172 11.06 -13.85 -8.58
CA GLU A 172 11.44 -13.38 -7.26
C GLU A 172 12.96 -13.46 -7.13
N VAL A 173 13.62 -12.31 -6.97
CA VAL A 173 15.06 -12.25 -6.73
C VAL A 173 15.28 -12.11 -5.24
N ILE A 174 15.74 -13.18 -4.59
CA ILE A 174 16.12 -13.15 -3.17
C ILE A 174 17.60 -12.78 -3.08
N PRO A 175 17.96 -11.56 -2.63
CA PRO A 175 19.36 -11.17 -2.51
C PRO A 175 20.05 -11.98 -1.40
N LEU A 176 21.36 -12.24 -1.56
CA LEU A 176 22.14 -12.98 -0.55
C LEU A 176 22.18 -12.29 0.83
N SER A 177 21.92 -10.98 0.89
CA SER A 177 21.78 -10.20 2.12
C SER A 177 20.49 -10.49 2.89
N ASP A 178 19.46 -11.06 2.23
CA ASP A 178 18.20 -11.44 2.86
C ASP A 178 18.28 -12.83 3.52
N TYR A 179 19.46 -13.45 3.57
CA TYR A 179 19.68 -14.58 4.45
C TYR A 179 19.57 -14.11 5.91
N ILE A 180 18.42 -14.39 6.52
CA ILE A 180 18.16 -14.05 7.91
C ILE A 180 18.94 -15.03 8.81
N ALA A 181 20.13 -14.59 9.25
CA ALA A 181 20.93 -15.29 10.24
C ALA A 181 20.15 -15.44 11.57
N GLY A 182 20.46 -16.49 12.33
CA GLY A 182 19.87 -16.71 13.66
C GLY A 182 18.49 -17.36 13.68
N ARG A 183 18.05 -17.99 12.58
CA ARG A 183 16.80 -18.77 12.53
C ARG A 183 16.98 -20.28 12.59
N PHE A 184 18.09 -20.81 12.09
CA PHE A 184 18.30 -22.26 11.99
C PHE A 184 19.54 -22.66 12.79
N PHE A 185 19.37 -23.60 13.72
CA PHE A 185 20.44 -24.13 14.55
C PHE A 185 20.44 -25.65 14.50
N LYS A 186 21.63 -26.24 14.38
CA LYS A 186 21.86 -27.69 14.53
C LYS A 186 22.52 -27.93 15.88
N LEU A 187 21.91 -28.76 16.71
CA LEU A 187 22.48 -29.20 17.97
C LEU A 187 23.60 -30.21 17.70
N PRO A 188 24.61 -30.29 18.58
CA PRO A 188 25.69 -31.27 18.44
C PRO A 188 25.22 -32.71 18.60
N ASP A 189 24.09 -32.94 19.29
CA ASP A 189 23.49 -34.24 19.53
C ASP A 189 22.17 -34.42 18.75
N GLN A 190 21.94 -35.65 18.27
CA GLN A 190 20.67 -36.12 17.70
C GLN A 190 19.92 -36.99 18.72
N GLY A 191 18.62 -37.19 18.55
CA GLY A 191 17.79 -38.02 19.43
C GLY A 191 17.85 -37.54 20.88
N VAL A 192 17.69 -36.23 21.08
CA VAL A 192 17.74 -35.56 22.37
C VAL A 192 16.40 -35.68 23.11
N GLU A 193 16.46 -35.60 24.42
CA GLU A 193 15.34 -35.69 25.35
C GLU A 193 15.14 -34.32 26.02
N GLU A 194 13.91 -33.97 26.41
CA GLU A 194 13.63 -32.71 27.14
C GLU A 194 14.21 -31.45 26.46
N LEU A 195 14.07 -31.35 25.13
CA LEU A 195 14.55 -30.20 24.37
C LEU A 195 13.69 -28.96 24.65
N GLU A 196 14.33 -27.94 25.24
CA GLU A 196 13.74 -26.65 25.56
C GLU A 196 14.59 -25.53 24.99
N VAL A 197 13.94 -24.49 24.47
CA VAL A 197 14.60 -23.32 23.90
C VAL A 197 14.17 -22.09 24.69
N TYR A 198 15.13 -21.20 24.92
CA TYR A 198 14.96 -19.96 25.66
C TYR A 198 15.44 -18.80 24.79
N LEU A 199 14.62 -17.76 24.71
CA LEU A 199 14.88 -16.55 23.93
C LEU A 199 15.15 -15.39 24.88
N GLU A 200 16.16 -14.58 24.58
CA GLU A 200 16.46 -13.36 25.34
C GLU A 200 15.25 -12.41 25.30
N ASP A 201 14.76 -12.04 26.48
CA ASP A 201 13.61 -11.17 26.69
C ASP A 201 13.84 -10.36 27.96
N ALA A 202 13.75 -9.03 27.87
CA ALA A 202 13.96 -8.13 29.01
C ALA A 202 13.04 -8.41 30.21
N ASN A 203 11.88 -9.03 29.98
CA ASN A 203 10.90 -9.40 31.00
C ASN A 203 10.88 -10.90 31.30
N GLY A 204 11.88 -11.65 30.85
CA GLY A 204 11.98 -13.09 31.05
C GLY A 204 12.13 -13.49 32.53
N ASP A 205 11.43 -14.58 32.91
CA ASP A 205 11.47 -15.15 34.26
C ASP A 205 12.81 -15.83 34.59
N TYR A 206 13.50 -16.31 33.57
CA TYR A 206 14.82 -16.93 33.70
C TYR A 206 15.91 -15.88 33.54
N TYR A 207 17.01 -16.00 34.28
CA TYR A 207 18.11 -15.05 34.18
C TYR A 207 19.47 -15.74 34.30
N SER A 208 20.46 -15.17 33.61
CA SER A 208 21.86 -15.55 33.74
C SER A 208 22.69 -14.33 34.15
N ASP A 209 23.48 -14.48 35.21
CA ASP A 209 24.45 -13.47 35.66
C ASP A 209 25.87 -13.90 35.28
N VAL A 210 26.12 -14.02 33.97
CA VAL A 210 27.45 -14.31 33.42
C VAL A 210 28.08 -12.98 32.99
N ASP A 211 29.38 -12.80 33.24
CA ASP A 211 30.16 -11.60 32.88
C ASP A 211 29.69 -10.27 33.48
N GLY A 212 28.99 -10.30 34.62
CA GLY A 212 28.53 -9.09 35.31
C GLY A 212 27.40 -8.35 34.61
N ARG A 213 26.76 -8.97 33.60
CA ARG A 213 25.55 -8.47 32.93
C ARG A 213 24.41 -9.45 33.15
N ARG A 214 23.35 -8.99 33.81
CA ARG A 214 22.13 -9.78 33.97
C ARG A 214 21.36 -9.80 32.66
N ARG A 215 21.24 -10.99 32.07
CA ARG A 215 20.38 -11.25 30.91
C ARG A 215 19.15 -12.02 31.35
N HIS A 216 18.02 -11.70 30.74
CA HIS A 216 16.73 -12.31 31.02
C HIS A 216 16.26 -13.12 29.82
N TYR A 217 15.58 -14.23 30.07
CA TYR A 217 15.11 -15.16 29.05
C TYR A 217 13.70 -15.65 29.37
N ARG A 218 12.92 -15.88 28.32
CA ARG A 218 11.66 -16.61 28.40
C ARG A 218 11.77 -17.92 27.64
N GLN A 219 11.02 -18.93 28.06
CA GLN A 219 10.92 -20.17 27.31
C GLN A 219 10.16 -19.91 25.99
N ALA A 220 10.67 -20.46 24.90
CA ALA A 220 10.07 -20.40 23.59
C ALA A 220 8.83 -21.31 23.53
N GLY A 221 7.71 -20.75 23.07
CA GLY A 221 6.50 -21.51 22.79
C GLY A 221 6.47 -22.07 21.37
N VAL A 222 5.38 -22.76 21.05
CA VAL A 222 5.12 -23.31 19.71
C VAL A 222 5.03 -22.24 18.63
N ASP A 223 4.71 -21.00 19.00
CA ASP A 223 4.61 -19.86 18.09
C ASP A 223 5.98 -19.23 17.81
N ASP A 224 6.97 -19.49 18.67
CA ASP A 224 8.30 -18.91 18.56
C ASP A 224 9.27 -19.83 17.81
N ALA A 225 9.18 -21.14 18.06
CA ALA A 225 10.14 -22.10 17.56
C ALA A 225 9.50 -23.43 17.14
N THR A 226 10.17 -24.13 16.23
CA THR A 226 9.92 -25.53 15.86
C THR A 226 11.15 -26.34 16.22
N LEU A 227 10.92 -27.41 16.99
CA LEU A 227 11.97 -28.24 17.58
C LEU A 227 11.87 -29.64 16.99
N ASP A 228 12.99 -30.15 16.50
CA ASP A 228 13.13 -31.54 16.08
C ASP A 228 14.16 -32.20 17.01
N SER A 229 13.67 -32.96 17.98
CA SER A 229 14.52 -33.65 18.94
C SER A 229 15.19 -34.90 18.34
N GLU A 230 14.65 -35.49 17.27
CA GLU A 230 15.23 -36.67 16.62
C GLU A 230 16.46 -36.25 15.82
N GLU A 231 16.34 -35.19 15.03
CA GLU A 231 17.45 -34.65 14.26
C GLU A 231 18.27 -33.61 15.04
N GLY A 232 17.83 -33.13 16.19
CA GLY A 232 18.52 -32.05 16.91
C GLY A 232 18.50 -30.73 16.13
N LEU A 233 17.35 -30.37 15.53
CA LEU A 233 17.18 -29.10 14.81
C LEU A 233 16.32 -28.13 15.63
N VAL A 234 16.72 -26.87 15.63
CA VAL A 234 15.95 -25.77 16.22
C VAL A 234 15.73 -24.71 15.15
N PHE A 235 14.47 -24.42 14.87
CA PHE A 235 14.05 -23.36 13.96
C PHE A 235 13.29 -22.27 14.71
N ILE A 236 13.77 -21.03 14.66
CA ILE A 236 13.09 -19.86 15.22
C ILE A 236 12.30 -19.16 14.10
N LYS A 237 10.99 -19.00 14.33
CA LYS A 237 10.04 -18.49 13.33
C LYS A 237 10.25 -17.01 13.04
N GLU A 238 10.49 -16.23 14.08
CA GLU A 238 10.87 -14.82 13.98
C GLU A 238 12.38 -14.67 14.20
N ALA A 239 13.03 -13.81 13.42
CA ALA A 239 14.46 -13.60 13.62
C ALA A 239 14.66 -13.02 15.03
N ALA A 240 15.46 -13.69 15.87
CA ALA A 240 15.92 -13.06 17.10
C ALA A 240 16.74 -11.83 16.69
N ALA A 241 16.17 -10.63 16.80
CA ALA A 241 16.74 -9.38 16.30
C ALA A 241 17.99 -8.99 17.10
N GLY A 242 19.09 -9.72 16.93
CA GLY A 242 20.35 -9.56 17.66
C GLY A 242 20.39 -10.14 19.08
N GLY A 243 19.37 -10.91 19.50
CA GLY A 243 19.30 -11.53 20.84
C GLY A 243 19.95 -12.93 20.93
N GLN A 244 20.23 -13.39 22.14
CA GLN A 244 20.76 -14.73 22.39
C GLN A 244 19.67 -15.81 22.43
N VAL A 245 19.98 -16.96 21.84
CA VAL A 245 19.15 -18.18 21.92
C VAL A 245 19.91 -19.19 22.77
N VAL A 246 19.25 -19.70 23.81
CA VAL A 246 19.81 -20.71 24.72
C VAL A 246 18.99 -21.98 24.59
N VAL A 247 19.65 -23.13 24.58
CA VAL A 247 19.01 -24.44 24.45
C VAL A 247 19.39 -25.32 25.63
N TYR A 248 18.40 -26.00 26.18
CA TYR A 248 18.59 -27.07 27.14
C TYR A 248 18.07 -28.38 26.54
N TYR A 249 18.81 -29.46 26.73
CA TYR A 249 18.35 -30.81 26.41
C TYR A 249 19.12 -31.83 27.24
N LYS A 250 18.62 -33.08 27.22
CA LYS A 250 19.31 -34.26 27.75
C LYS A 250 19.63 -35.25 26.63
N LYS A 251 20.68 -36.04 26.82
CA LYS A 251 20.97 -37.19 25.98
C LYS A 251 21.25 -38.41 26.85
N GLY A 252 20.38 -39.42 26.77
CA GLY A 252 20.48 -40.61 27.63
C GLY A 252 20.44 -40.26 29.11
N GLY A 253 19.55 -39.33 29.50
CA GLY A 253 19.39 -38.86 30.87
C GLY A 253 20.44 -37.86 31.39
N LYS A 254 21.44 -37.46 30.60
CA LYS A 254 22.46 -36.48 30.99
C LYS A 254 22.20 -35.11 30.37
N PRO A 255 22.28 -34.00 31.13
CA PRO A 255 22.05 -32.66 30.59
C PRO A 255 23.19 -32.21 29.67
N VAL A 256 22.86 -31.37 28.69
CA VAL A 256 23.83 -30.69 27.82
C VAL A 256 24.93 -30.02 28.66
N GLY A 257 26.19 -30.24 28.30
CA GLY A 257 27.37 -29.77 29.05
C GLY A 257 27.89 -30.74 30.13
N ASP A 258 27.28 -31.92 30.32
CA ASP A 258 27.84 -32.96 31.19
C ASP A 258 29.17 -33.50 30.64
N VAL A 259 30.21 -33.56 31.49
CA VAL A 259 31.57 -33.99 31.13
C VAL A 259 31.64 -35.40 30.51
N SER A 260 30.62 -36.22 30.74
CA SER A 260 30.53 -37.59 30.25
C SER A 260 29.69 -37.74 28.97
N LEU A 261 29.17 -36.65 28.42
CA LEU A 261 28.72 -36.55 27.02
C LEU A 261 29.90 -36.32 26.06
N GLY A 262 31.08 -35.98 26.60
CA GLY A 262 32.32 -35.72 25.89
C GLY A 262 32.39 -34.29 25.34
N SER A 263 33.59 -33.70 25.30
CA SER A 263 34.30 -33.47 24.03
C SER A 263 33.63 -32.75 22.86
N GLY A 264 32.51 -32.01 22.91
CA GLY A 264 31.88 -31.76 21.60
C GLY A 264 30.58 -30.98 21.43
N ALA A 265 30.35 -29.88 22.14
CA ALA A 265 29.23 -29.01 21.77
C ALA A 265 29.49 -28.17 20.50
N LEU A 266 30.74 -28.11 20.02
CA LEU A 266 31.13 -27.39 18.82
C LEU A 266 31.83 -28.30 17.81
N CYS A 267 31.62 -28.04 16.52
CA CYS A 267 32.43 -28.64 15.47
C CYS A 267 33.91 -28.23 15.61
N GLY A 268 34.82 -29.08 15.14
CA GLY A 268 36.24 -28.80 15.21
C GLY A 268 36.63 -27.54 14.42
N VAL A 269 37.83 -27.02 14.66
CA VAL A 269 38.34 -25.81 13.97
C VAL A 269 39.52 -26.18 13.10
N THR A 270 39.40 -25.95 11.78
CA THR A 270 40.49 -26.13 10.82
C THR A 270 40.83 -24.78 10.20
N GLY A 271 42.08 -24.31 10.38
CA GLY A 271 42.55 -23.04 9.82
C GLY A 271 41.80 -21.80 10.33
N GLY A 272 41.32 -21.84 11.57
CA GLY A 272 40.57 -20.74 12.19
C GLY A 272 39.10 -20.63 11.75
N LYS A 273 38.57 -21.66 11.07
CA LYS A 273 37.16 -21.75 10.68
C LYS A 273 36.54 -23.01 11.27
N LEU A 274 35.25 -22.92 11.57
CA LEU A 274 34.41 -24.06 11.95
C LEU A 274 34.42 -25.10 10.81
N ASP A 275 34.78 -26.34 11.15
CA ASP A 275 34.90 -27.48 10.26
C ASP A 275 34.07 -28.66 10.83
N PRO A 276 32.89 -28.92 10.25
CA PRO A 276 32.01 -30.02 10.68
C PRO A 276 32.62 -31.42 10.51
N SER A 277 33.70 -31.54 9.74
CA SER A 277 34.40 -32.81 9.50
C SER A 277 35.59 -33.04 10.42
N ALA A 278 36.01 -32.02 11.18
CA ALA A 278 37.03 -32.13 12.20
C ALA A 278 36.47 -32.68 13.52
N GLY A 279 37.35 -33.22 14.37
CA GLY A 279 36.96 -33.73 15.69
C GLY A 279 36.30 -32.65 16.54
N ALA A 280 35.17 -32.98 17.16
CA ALA A 280 34.40 -32.05 17.98
C ALA A 280 35.23 -31.55 19.18
N ILE A 281 34.96 -30.31 19.61
CA ILE A 281 35.63 -29.67 20.74
C ILE A 281 34.62 -29.27 21.80
N ASP A 282 35.08 -29.19 23.04
CA ASP A 282 34.27 -28.66 24.13
C ASP A 282 34.00 -27.18 23.91
N PHE A 283 32.78 -26.77 24.24
CA PHE A 283 32.44 -25.36 24.34
C PHE A 283 33.06 -24.79 25.62
N ASP A 284 34.00 -23.86 25.48
CA ASP A 284 34.66 -23.16 26.59
C ASP A 284 34.45 -21.65 26.44
N TRP A 285 33.80 -21.04 27.43
CA TRP A 285 33.58 -19.59 27.51
C TRP A 285 34.89 -18.79 27.62
N LEU A 286 36.00 -19.43 27.97
CA LEU A 286 37.32 -18.81 28.13
C LEU A 286 38.21 -18.96 26.89
N VAL A 287 37.80 -19.74 25.88
CA VAL A 287 38.56 -19.94 24.65
C VAL A 287 37.87 -19.18 23.52
N THR A 288 38.31 -17.94 23.34
CA THR A 288 38.04 -17.11 22.15
C THR A 288 39.33 -16.85 21.39
#